data_AF-A0A2V9KNC5-F1
#
_entry.id   AF-A0A2V9KNC5-F1
#
_cell.length_a   1.000
_cell.length_b   1.000
_cell.length_c   1.000
_cell.angle_alpha   90.00
_cell.angle_beta   90.00
_cell.angle_gamma   90.00
#
_symmetry.space_group_name_H-M   'P 1'
#
loop_
_entity.id
_entity.type
_entity.pdbx_description
1 polymer ?
#
loop_
_entity_poly.entity_id
_entity_poly.type
_entity_poly.pdbx_seq_one_letter_code
_entity_poly.pdbx_strand_id
1 'polypeptide(L)'
;MTSSRKRRNWFPKTLFASASLPIILFLGIATAEETAPSAAAAKVKPDAAYKVDQLRLVPAQVEFSNPRDYRKILVLGKVQGAGEIDLTTGATLASADGCVKVDENGYLYPVKE
;
A
#
# COMPACT_ATOMS: atom_id res chain seq x y z
N MET A 1 -69.40 22.62 -20.33
CA MET A 1 -67.99 22.17 -20.47
C MET A 1 -67.72 21.05 -19.46
N THR A 2 -67.78 19.80 -19.94
CA THR A 2 -66.65 18.83 -20.02
C THR A 2 -66.14 18.37 -18.65
N SER A 3 -66.63 17.23 -18.14
CA SER A 3 -66.01 15.89 -18.28
C SER A 3 -64.70 15.80 -17.48
N SER A 4 -64.59 14.98 -16.43
CA SER A 4 -64.40 13.54 -16.62
C SER A 4 -64.67 12.78 -15.32
N ARG A 5 -65.59 11.81 -15.40
CA ARG A 5 -65.81 10.75 -14.42
C ARG A 5 -64.98 9.53 -14.84
N LYS A 6 -64.49 8.75 -13.88
CA LYS A 6 -64.80 7.30 -13.69
C LYS A 6 -63.70 6.68 -12.82
N ARG A 7 -64.04 6.08 -11.67
CA ARG A 7 -64.59 4.71 -11.49
C ARG A 7 -63.60 3.65 -11.98
N ARG A 8 -63.47 2.47 -11.39
CA ARG A 8 -64.04 1.80 -10.21
C ARG A 8 -63.35 0.44 -10.22
N ASN A 9 -63.02 -0.07 -9.05
CA ASN A 9 -62.50 -1.39 -8.74
C ASN A 9 -63.14 -2.51 -9.58
N TRP A 10 -62.36 -3.51 -10.01
CA TRP A 10 -62.83 -4.89 -10.19
C TRP A 10 -61.67 -5.87 -10.46
N PHE A 11 -61.40 -6.79 -9.53
CA PHE A 11 -60.60 -8.02 -9.74
C PHE A 11 -61.22 -8.88 -10.88
N PRO A 12 -60.48 -9.71 -11.66
CA PRO A 12 -59.97 -10.99 -11.15
C PRO A 12 -58.67 -11.57 -11.80
N LYS A 13 -58.30 -12.74 -11.25
CA LYS A 13 -57.19 -13.67 -11.55
C LYS A 13 -57.15 -14.14 -13.01
N THR A 14 -55.96 -14.44 -13.57
CA THR A 14 -55.47 -15.79 -13.97
C THR A 14 -54.25 -15.76 -14.89
N LEU A 15 -53.21 -16.52 -14.50
CA LEU A 15 -52.30 -17.42 -15.25
C LEU A 15 -52.13 -17.23 -16.77
N PHE A 16 -50.89 -16.99 -17.22
CA PHE A 16 -50.32 -17.65 -18.41
C PHE A 16 -48.80 -17.86 -18.25
N ALA A 17 -48.40 -19.09 -18.52
CA ALA A 17 -47.05 -19.61 -18.47
C ALA A 17 -46.18 -19.07 -19.62
N SER A 18 -44.88 -18.88 -19.36
CA SER A 18 -43.85 -19.31 -20.31
C SER A 18 -42.56 -19.53 -19.53
N ALA A 19 -42.13 -20.79 -19.47
CA ALA A 19 -40.88 -21.20 -18.90
C ALA A 19 -39.75 -20.78 -19.86
N SER A 20 -38.98 -19.75 -19.49
CA SER A 20 -37.70 -19.45 -20.12
C SER A 20 -36.59 -20.13 -19.32
N LEU A 21 -35.95 -21.13 -19.94
CA LEU A 21 -34.75 -21.79 -19.43
C LEU A 21 -33.64 -20.75 -19.15
N PRO A 22 -33.01 -20.72 -17.96
CA PRO A 22 -31.73 -20.02 -17.81
C PRO A 22 -30.60 -20.88 -18.40
N ILE A 23 -29.95 -20.36 -19.44
CA ILE A 23 -28.67 -20.85 -19.96
C ILE A 23 -27.62 -20.65 -18.86
N ILE A 24 -27.16 -21.75 -18.23
CA ILE A 24 -26.06 -21.73 -17.27
C ILE A 24 -24.75 -21.68 -18.06
N LEU A 25 -24.15 -20.50 -18.13
CA LEU A 25 -22.81 -20.31 -18.67
C LEU A 25 -21.80 -20.74 -17.61
N PHE A 26 -21.20 -21.94 -17.75
CA PHE A 26 -20.09 -22.37 -16.90
C PHE A 26 -18.84 -21.55 -17.25
N LEU A 27 -18.53 -20.56 -16.41
CA LEU A 27 -17.28 -19.81 -16.47
C LEU A 27 -16.19 -20.67 -15.79
N GLY A 28 -15.27 -21.21 -16.60
CA GLY A 28 -14.13 -21.97 -16.11
C GLY A 28 -13.24 -21.10 -15.22
N ILE A 29 -13.13 -21.45 -13.96
CA ILE A 29 -12.21 -20.82 -13.00
C ILE A 29 -10.83 -21.43 -13.28
N ALA A 30 -10.02 -20.74 -14.07
CA ALA A 30 -8.59 -21.03 -14.12
C ALA A 30 -8.00 -20.64 -12.75
N THR A 31 -7.60 -21.63 -11.95
CA THR A 31 -6.85 -21.39 -10.73
C THR A 31 -5.49 -20.83 -11.12
N ALA A 32 -5.34 -19.51 -11.04
CA ALA A 32 -4.05 -18.87 -11.05
C ALA A 32 -3.34 -19.28 -9.75
N GLU A 33 -2.37 -20.17 -9.87
CA GLU A 33 -1.44 -20.50 -8.80
C GLU A 33 -0.56 -19.26 -8.61
N GLU A 34 -0.99 -18.38 -7.72
CA GLU A 34 -0.23 -17.21 -7.30
C GLU A 34 1.00 -17.72 -6.53
N THR A 35 2.07 -18.00 -7.27
CA THR A 35 3.40 -18.20 -6.73
C THR A 35 3.84 -16.86 -6.17
N ALA A 36 3.50 -16.62 -4.90
CA ALA A 36 4.08 -15.53 -4.14
C ALA A 36 5.60 -15.72 -4.11
N PRO A 37 6.42 -14.76 -4.59
CA PRO A 37 7.82 -14.77 -4.21
C PRO A 37 7.84 -14.40 -2.73
N SER A 38 7.98 -15.40 -1.88
CA SER A 38 8.47 -15.22 -0.51
C SER A 38 9.91 -14.72 -0.63
N ALA A 39 10.04 -13.42 -0.87
CA ALA A 39 11.28 -12.69 -0.66
C ALA A 39 11.49 -12.62 0.85
N ALA A 40 11.93 -13.73 1.42
CA ALA A 40 12.63 -13.71 2.69
C ALA A 40 13.84 -12.81 2.48
N ALA A 41 13.70 -11.55 2.87
CA ALA A 41 14.80 -10.61 2.97
C ALA A 41 15.80 -11.23 3.93
N ALA A 42 16.77 -11.94 3.37
CA ALA A 42 17.92 -12.42 4.12
C ALA A 42 18.54 -11.18 4.74
N LYS A 43 18.48 -11.08 6.07
CA LYS A 43 19.32 -10.16 6.82
C LYS A 43 20.75 -10.63 6.62
N VAL A 44 21.35 -10.19 5.53
CA VAL A 44 22.78 -10.34 5.27
C VAL A 44 23.45 -9.48 6.33
N LYS A 45 23.92 -10.15 7.38
CA LYS A 45 24.86 -9.56 8.32
C LYS A 45 26.11 -9.21 7.50
N PRO A 46 26.56 -7.95 7.44
CA PRO A 46 27.70 -7.61 6.61
C PRO A 46 28.98 -8.10 7.29
N ASP A 47 29.32 -9.37 7.08
CA ASP A 47 30.56 -10.00 7.56
C ASP A 47 31.75 -9.80 6.59
N ALA A 48 31.57 -9.03 5.52
CA ALA A 48 32.67 -8.50 4.73
C ALA A 48 32.61 -6.97 4.78
N ALA A 49 33.75 -6.33 4.97
CA ALA A 49 33.89 -4.87 4.90
C ALA A 49 33.61 -4.42 3.45
N TYR A 50 32.34 -4.33 3.09
CA TYR A 50 31.92 -3.82 1.80
C TYR A 50 32.28 -2.34 1.74
N LYS A 51 33.03 -1.94 0.71
CA LYS A 51 33.20 -0.52 0.41
C LYS A 51 31.91 0.00 -0.21
N VAL A 52 31.26 0.90 0.50
CA VAL A 52 30.09 1.62 0.03
C VAL A 52 30.59 2.85 -0.71
N ASP A 53 30.32 2.92 -2.01
CA ASP A 53 30.80 4.03 -2.85
C ASP A 53 29.79 5.18 -2.91
N GLN A 54 28.51 4.88 -2.73
CA GLN A 54 27.42 5.86 -2.78
C GLN A 54 26.35 5.53 -1.74
N LEU A 55 25.78 6.58 -1.14
CA LEU A 55 24.63 6.48 -0.25
C LEU A 55 23.40 7.13 -0.88
N ARG A 56 22.23 6.53 -0.70
CA ARG A 56 20.93 7.09 -1.08
C ARG A 56 19.97 6.99 0.09
N LEU A 57 19.21 8.06 0.32
CA LEU A 57 18.16 8.12 1.32
C LEU A 57 16.79 7.94 0.65
N VAL A 58 15.90 7.17 1.27
CA VAL A 58 14.52 6.98 0.79
C VAL A 58 13.53 7.17 1.96
N PRO A 59 12.62 8.15 1.88
CA PRO A 59 12.54 9.19 0.85
C PRO A 59 13.74 10.15 0.93
N ALA A 60 14.05 10.84 -0.18
CA ALA A 60 15.15 11.81 -0.24
C ALA A 60 14.85 13.09 0.55
N GLN A 61 13.57 13.40 0.72
CA GLN A 61 13.06 14.54 1.50
C GLN A 61 11.90 14.08 2.37
N VAL A 62 11.81 14.65 3.55
CA VAL A 62 10.74 14.38 4.50
C VAL A 62 10.09 15.70 4.89
N GLU A 63 8.77 15.72 4.84
CA GLU A 63 7.94 16.83 5.31
C GLU A 63 7.04 16.34 6.44
N PHE A 64 6.90 17.17 7.47
CA PHE A 64 6.02 16.96 8.60
C PHE A 64 4.89 17.98 8.52
N SER A 65 3.65 17.52 8.53
CA SER A 65 2.46 18.38 8.47
C SER A 65 1.88 18.64 9.86
N ASN A 66 2.23 17.80 10.85
CA ASN A 66 1.76 17.90 12.22
C ASN A 66 2.90 17.62 13.22
N PRO A 67 2.91 18.24 14.41
CA PRO A 67 3.87 17.94 15.48
C PRO A 67 3.84 16.51 16.02
N ARG A 68 2.84 15.69 15.65
CA ARG A 68 2.74 14.26 16.00
C ARG A 68 3.22 13.33 14.88
N ASP A 69 3.58 13.88 13.73
CA ASP A 69 4.04 13.09 12.60
C ASP A 69 5.39 12.44 12.92
N TYR A 70 5.57 11.24 12.39
CA TYR A 70 6.83 10.52 12.48
C TYR A 70 7.13 9.84 11.17
N ARG A 71 8.41 9.78 10.81
CA ARG A 71 8.87 9.29 9.51
C ARG A 71 10.10 8.44 9.69
N LYS A 72 10.28 7.44 8.83
CA LYS A 72 11.49 6.62 8.78
C LYS A 72 12.17 6.84 7.44
N ILE A 73 13.49 6.98 7.47
CA ILE A 73 14.31 7.06 6.27
C ILE A 73 15.10 5.77 6.15
N LEU A 74 15.07 5.17 4.96
CA LEU A 74 15.94 4.07 4.60
C LEU A 74 17.28 4.63 4.13
N VAL A 75 18.36 4.01 4.60
CA VAL A 75 19.72 4.33 4.17
C VAL A 75 20.22 3.18 3.32
N LEU A 76 20.40 3.44 2.04
CA LEU A 76 20.78 2.42 1.07
C LEU A 76 22.20 2.71 0.58
N GLY A 77 23.05 1.70 0.58
CA GLY A 77 24.43 1.80 0.13
C GLY A 77 24.64 1.06 -1.19
N LYS A 78 25.24 1.71 -2.17
CA LYS A 78 25.70 1.04 -3.39
C LYS A 78 27.10 0.48 -3.16
N VAL A 79 27.24 -0.82 -3.36
CA VAL A 79 28.49 -1.56 -3.22
C VAL A 79 28.96 -2.03 -4.59
N GLN A 80 30.25 -1.83 -4.87
CA GLN A 80 30.89 -2.33 -6.08
C GLN A 80 30.67 -3.84 -6.25
N GLY A 81 30.04 -4.23 -7.38
CA GLY A 81 29.82 -5.62 -7.75
C GLY A 81 28.66 -6.34 -7.06
N ALA A 82 28.08 -5.79 -5.98
CA ALA A 82 27.01 -6.44 -5.21
C ALA A 82 25.64 -5.73 -5.31
N GLY A 83 25.59 -4.55 -5.92
CA GLY A 83 24.36 -3.78 -6.08
C GLY A 83 24.07 -2.89 -4.88
N GLU A 84 22.81 -2.76 -4.50
CA GLU A 84 22.36 -1.90 -3.42
C GLU A 84 22.01 -2.72 -2.18
N ILE A 85 22.50 -2.30 -1.01
CA ILE A 85 22.28 -2.95 0.28
C ILE A 85 21.59 -2.00 1.26
N ASP A 86 20.76 -2.56 2.14
CA ASP A 86 20.13 -1.81 3.22
C ASP A 86 21.10 -1.62 4.38
N LEU A 87 21.41 -0.36 4.69
CA LEU A 87 22.27 0.07 5.78
C LEU A 87 21.49 0.73 6.93
N THR A 88 20.15 0.79 6.84
CA THR A 88 19.29 1.52 7.78
C THR A 88 19.53 1.12 9.24
N THR A 89 19.79 -0.16 9.50
CA THR A 89 20.02 -0.66 10.87
C THR A 89 21.36 -0.22 11.44
N GLY A 90 22.38 0.00 10.60
CA GLY A 90 23.72 0.42 11.03
C GLY A 90 23.98 1.92 10.89
N ALA A 91 23.05 2.66 10.27
CA ALA A 91 23.22 4.09 10.03
C ALA A 91 22.84 4.91 11.26
N THR A 92 23.62 5.95 11.54
CA THR A 92 23.29 6.98 12.54
C THR A 92 22.88 8.25 11.82
N LEU A 93 21.66 8.73 12.07
CA LEU A 93 21.16 10.00 11.54
C LEU A 93 21.39 11.11 12.57
N ALA A 94 21.96 12.23 12.15
CA ALA A 94 22.16 13.41 12.98
C ALA A 94 21.34 14.59 12.44
N SER A 95 20.71 15.35 13.33
CA SER A 95 20.02 16.59 12.97
C SER A 95 21.03 17.73 12.89
N ALA A 96 21.05 18.47 11.78
CA ALA A 96 21.99 19.58 11.58
C ALA A 96 21.64 20.79 12.47
N ASP A 97 20.38 21.21 12.47
CA ASP A 97 19.92 22.44 13.14
C ASP A 97 18.95 22.17 14.31
N GLY A 98 18.83 20.92 14.74
CA GLY A 98 17.93 20.53 15.83
C GLY A 98 16.43 20.58 15.46
N CYS A 99 16.08 20.77 14.19
CA CYS A 99 14.69 20.82 13.72
C CYS A 99 13.95 19.48 13.81
N VAL A 100 14.70 18.37 13.94
CA VAL A 100 14.15 17.01 14.06
C VAL A 100 14.84 16.24 15.17
N LYS A 101 14.07 15.43 15.89
CA LYS A 101 14.55 14.43 16.84
C LYS A 101 14.58 13.07 16.16
N VAL A 102 15.65 12.31 16.39
CA VAL A 102 15.76 10.90 15.99
C VAL A 102 15.63 10.05 17.25
N ASP A 103 14.73 9.07 17.24
CA ASP A 103 14.61 8.11 18.34
C ASP A 103 15.60 6.93 18.20
N GLU A 104 15.60 6.05 19.21
CA GLU A 104 16.45 4.85 19.24
C GLU A 104 16.16 3.85 18.12
N ASN A 105 14.97 3.93 17.50
CA ASN A 105 14.53 3.05 16.42
C ASN A 105 14.75 3.67 15.02
N GLY A 106 15.35 4.86 14.96
CA GLY A 106 15.63 5.61 13.74
C GLY A 106 14.41 6.34 13.15
N TYR A 107 13.37 6.59 13.94
CA TYR A 107 12.24 7.43 13.55
C TYR A 107 12.54 8.91 13.80
N LEU A 108 12.18 9.72 12.82
CA LEU A 108 12.29 11.17 12.82
C LEU A 108 10.99 11.78 13.28
N TYR A 109 11.09 12.74 14.20
CA TYR A 109 9.99 13.53 14.72
C TYR A 109 10.31 15.02 14.56
N PRO A 110 9.35 15.88 14.19
CA PRO A 110 9.56 17.32 14.21
C PRO A 110 9.72 17.78 15.65
N VAL A 111 10.60 18.76 15.87
CA VAL A 111 10.66 19.45 17.15
C VAL A 111 9.50 20.44 17.21
N LYS A 112 8.78 20.45 18.34
CA LYS A 112 7.77 21.48 18.60
C LYS A 112 8.49 22.81 18.82
N GLU A 113 8.12 23.83 18.05
CA GLU A 113 8.41 25.22 18.40
C GLU A 113 7.73 25.61 19.71
#